data_AF-A0A224XU63-F1
#
_entry.id   AF-A0A224XU63-F1
#
_cell.length_a   1.000
_cell.length_b   1.000
_cell.length_c   1.000
_cell.angle_alpha   90.00
_cell.angle_beta   90.00
_cell.angle_gamma   90.00
#
_symmetry.space_group_name_H-M   'P 1'
#
loop_
_entity.id
_entity.type
_entity.pdbx_description
1 polymer ?
#
loop_
_entity_poly.entity_id
_entity_poly.type
_entity_poly.pdbx_seq_one_letter_code
_entity_poly.pdbx_strand_id
1 'polypeptide(L)'
;MLQGVGYATMTIVFLLDLYYCIIIAWTLFYLISTFAWIPDLPWSNCDNWWNSKRCFVTGMNATLIHNYTNQTRTPVEEFWQERVLGQSEGITDIGGMRWELLACLVMGWCMVYLVICRGIHQSGKVIWFTAIFPYVVMLILLVRGLTLPGASEGLLYLVIPRWEELLSPVPWIDGATQIFFAYSI
;
A
#
# COMPACT_ATOMS: atom_id res chain seq x y z
N MET A 1 11.93 -28.66 26.39
CA MET A 1 13.07 -27.74 26.20
C MET A 1 12.81 -26.61 25.20
N LEU A 2 11.96 -26.74 24.17
CA LEU A 2 11.72 -25.66 23.18
C LEU A 2 10.40 -24.89 23.35
N GLN A 3 9.77 -24.92 24.53
CA GLN A 3 8.50 -24.21 24.78
C GLN A 3 8.63 -22.68 24.59
N GLY A 4 9.82 -22.12 24.81
CA GLY A 4 10.12 -20.71 24.58
C GLY A 4 9.94 -20.26 23.12
N VAL A 5 10.15 -21.17 22.16
CA VAL A 5 9.95 -20.86 20.73
C VAL A 5 8.48 -20.56 20.45
N GLY A 6 7.55 -21.33 21.04
CA GLY A 6 6.11 -21.09 20.88
C GLY A 6 5.67 -19.72 21.39
N TYR A 7 6.14 -19.32 22.58
CA TYR A 7 5.83 -17.99 23.12
C TYR A 7 6.43 -16.86 22.27
N ALA A 8 7.65 -17.04 21.77
CA ALA A 8 8.29 -16.08 20.87
C ALA A 8 7.51 -15.93 19.56
N THR A 9 7.12 -17.05 18.92
CA THR A 9 6.33 -17.04 17.68
C THR A 9 4.98 -16.38 17.89
N MET A 10 4.25 -16.68 18.97
CA MET A 10 2.96 -16.05 19.25
C MET A 10 3.09 -14.52 19.44
N THR A 11 4.18 -14.08 20.08
CA THR A 11 4.45 -12.65 20.25
C THR A 11 4.74 -11.96 18.91
N ILE A 12 5.53 -12.60 18.05
CA ILE A 12 5.86 -12.07 16.72
C ILE A 12 4.60 -11.99 15.85
N VAL A 13 3.79 -13.06 15.80
CA VAL A 13 2.54 -13.09 15.03
C VAL A 13 1.59 -11.98 15.52
N PHE A 14 1.46 -11.79 16.83
CA PHE A 14 0.64 -10.70 17.37
C PHE A 14 1.10 -9.32 16.90
N LEU A 15 2.41 -9.04 16.90
CA LEU A 15 2.95 -7.76 16.42
C LEU A 15 2.74 -7.57 14.91
N LEU A 16 2.89 -8.64 14.13
CA LEU A 16 2.62 -8.62 12.69
C LEU A 16 1.13 -8.35 12.42
N ASP A 17 0.23 -9.02 13.15
CA ASP A 17 -1.22 -8.84 13.00
C ASP A 17 -1.63 -7.39 13.26
N LEU A 18 -1.07 -6.73 14.28
CA LEU A 18 -1.32 -5.31 14.56
C LEU A 18 -0.96 -4.43 13.35
N TYR A 19 0.22 -4.64 12.76
CA TYR A 19 0.68 -3.89 11.60
C TYR A 19 -0.16 -4.17 10.34
N TYR A 20 -0.44 -5.44 10.03
CA TYR A 20 -1.22 -5.83 8.86
C TYR A 20 -2.67 -5.35 8.93
N CYS A 21 -3.27 -5.31 10.12
CA CYS A 21 -4.61 -4.76 10.31
C CYS A 21 -4.71 -3.28 9.87
N ILE A 22 -3.66 -2.48 10.12
CA ILE A 22 -3.62 -1.07 9.69
C ILE A 22 -3.53 -0.96 8.17
N ILE A 23 -2.71 -1.80 7.52
CA ILE A 23 -2.64 -1.84 6.05
C ILE A 23 -3.99 -2.20 5.45
N ILE A 24 -4.69 -3.18 6.01
CA ILE A 24 -6.04 -3.57 5.56
C ILE A 24 -7.01 -2.39 5.69
N ALA A 25 -6.93 -1.62 6.78
CA ALA A 25 -7.77 -0.42 6.93
C ALA A 25 -7.49 0.62 5.84
N TRP A 26 -6.21 0.85 5.49
CA TRP A 26 -5.86 1.74 4.38
C TRP A 26 -6.38 1.22 3.03
N THR A 27 -6.22 -0.07 2.73
CA THR A 27 -6.69 -0.62 1.45
C THR A 27 -8.21 -0.55 1.33
N LEU A 28 -8.95 -0.85 2.40
CA LEU A 28 -10.40 -0.68 2.45
C LEU A 28 -10.80 0.79 2.26
N PHE A 29 -10.08 1.72 2.88
CA PHE A 29 -10.33 3.15 2.70
C PHE A 29 -10.15 3.59 1.24
N TYR A 30 -9.07 3.18 0.57
CA TYR A 30 -8.83 3.46 -0.85
C TYR A 30 -9.91 2.82 -1.75
N LEU A 31 -10.32 1.58 -1.44
CA LEU A 31 -11.37 0.86 -2.17
C LEU A 31 -12.71 1.59 -2.08
N ILE A 32 -13.14 1.95 -0.86
CA ILE A 32 -14.38 2.69 -0.63
C ILE A 32 -14.31 4.07 -1.29
N SER A 33 -13.18 4.76 -1.17
CA SER A 33 -12.98 6.08 -1.80
C SER A 33 -13.07 6.02 -3.32
N THR A 34 -12.60 4.94 -3.95
CA THR A 34 -12.71 4.75 -5.41
C THR A 34 -14.17 4.68 -5.85
N PHE A 35 -15.03 3.98 -5.11
CA PHE A 35 -16.45 3.88 -5.43
C PHE A 35 -17.26 5.14 -5.06
N ALA A 36 -16.89 5.80 -3.96
CA ALA A 36 -17.60 6.98 -3.47
C ALA A 36 -17.40 8.22 -4.35
N TRP A 37 -16.31 8.28 -5.13
CA TRP A 37 -15.92 9.46 -5.91
C TRP A 37 -16.10 9.30 -7.44
N ILE A 38 -16.78 8.24 -7.90
CA ILE A 38 -17.08 8.05 -9.33
C ILE A 38 -17.77 9.31 -9.91
N PRO A 39 -17.28 9.88 -11.04
CA PRO A 39 -16.35 9.30 -12.01
C PRO A 39 -14.85 9.58 -11.80
N ASP A 40 -14.47 10.55 -10.97
CA ASP A 40 -13.09 11.02 -10.85
C ASP A 40 -12.43 10.52 -9.54
N LEU A 41 -11.21 10.01 -9.64
CA LEU A 41 -10.49 9.56 -8.44
C LEU A 41 -10.15 10.76 -7.54
N PRO A 42 -10.26 10.64 -6.20
CA PRO A 42 -10.03 11.79 -5.30
C PRO A 42 -8.58 12.27 -5.30
N TRP A 43 -7.63 11.45 -5.74
CA TRP A 43 -6.22 11.79 -5.92
C TRP A 43 -5.85 12.13 -7.38
N SER A 44 -6.82 12.40 -8.24
CA SER A 44 -6.56 12.76 -9.65
C SER A 44 -6.18 14.23 -9.85
N ASN A 45 -6.66 15.11 -8.97
CA ASN A 45 -6.52 16.57 -9.11
C ASN A 45 -6.16 17.26 -7.78
N CYS A 46 -5.82 18.54 -7.89
CA CYS A 46 -5.46 19.37 -6.76
C CYS A 46 -6.65 20.14 -6.14
N ASP A 47 -7.87 19.92 -6.61
CA ASP A 47 -9.05 20.73 -6.25
C ASP A 47 -9.84 20.16 -5.05
N ASN A 48 -9.13 19.76 -4.00
CA ASN A 48 -9.72 19.16 -2.81
C ASN A 48 -9.39 19.98 -1.55
N TRP A 49 -10.23 19.87 -0.53
CA TRP A 49 -10.10 20.65 0.71
C TRP A 49 -8.86 20.30 1.55
N TRP A 50 -8.26 19.12 1.31
CA TRP A 50 -7.02 18.70 1.96
C TRP A 50 -5.76 19.14 1.20
N ASN A 51 -5.90 19.60 -0.05
CA ASN A 51 -4.74 19.92 -0.87
C ASN A 51 -4.14 21.28 -0.49
N SER A 52 -2.82 21.34 -0.52
CA SER A 52 -2.05 22.54 -0.24
C SER A 52 -1.82 23.36 -1.52
N LYS A 53 -1.30 24.59 -1.36
CA LYS A 53 -0.86 25.43 -2.49
C LYS A 53 0.34 24.85 -3.26
N ARG A 54 0.97 23.80 -2.72
CA ARG A 54 2.14 23.12 -3.31
C ARG A 54 1.75 21.89 -4.14
N CYS A 55 0.46 21.55 -4.18
CA CYS A 55 -0.06 20.48 -5.02
C CYS A 55 0.13 20.80 -6.50
N PHE A 56 0.64 19.84 -7.27
CA PHE A 56 0.95 20.00 -8.69
C PHE A 56 0.46 18.84 -9.54
N VAL A 57 -0.14 19.16 -10.69
CA VAL A 57 -0.56 18.21 -11.75
C VAL A 57 0.11 18.57 -13.07
N THR A 58 0.60 17.56 -13.77
CA THR A 58 1.18 17.69 -15.12
C THR A 58 0.18 18.37 -16.07
N GLY A 59 0.55 19.55 -16.59
CA GLY A 59 -0.31 20.36 -17.45
C GLY A 59 -0.78 21.69 -16.84
N MET A 60 -0.47 21.95 -15.55
CA MET A 60 -0.68 23.28 -14.97
C MET A 60 0.28 24.35 -15.53
N ASN A 61 -0.16 25.60 -15.56
CA ASN A 61 0.64 26.74 -16.02
C ASN A 61 1.94 26.90 -15.21
N ALA A 62 3.07 26.84 -15.92
CA ALA A 62 4.42 26.88 -15.34
C ALA A 62 4.72 28.12 -14.49
N THR A 63 3.99 29.22 -14.70
CA THR A 63 4.15 30.48 -13.94
C THR A 63 3.75 30.37 -12.47
N LEU A 64 2.81 29.48 -12.13
CA LEU A 64 2.42 29.21 -10.73
C LEU A 64 3.45 28.32 -10.00
N ILE A 65 4.19 27.52 -10.77
CA ILE A 65 5.12 26.49 -10.27
C ILE A 65 6.48 27.09 -9.90
N HIS A 66 6.92 28.14 -10.60
CA HIS A 66 8.27 28.71 -10.46
C HIS A 66 8.58 29.23 -9.04
N ASN A 67 7.56 29.49 -8.22
CA ASN A 67 7.75 29.96 -6.84
C ASN A 67 7.91 28.82 -5.81
N TYR A 68 7.64 27.56 -6.20
CA TYR A 68 7.59 26.41 -5.29
C TYR A 68 8.34 25.16 -5.77
N THR A 69 9.14 25.23 -6.83
CA THR A 69 9.77 24.09 -7.55
C THR A 69 10.50 23.08 -6.66
N ASN A 70 11.05 23.49 -5.52
CA ASN A 70 11.77 22.59 -4.60
C ASN A 70 10.88 21.91 -3.54
N GLN A 71 9.57 22.19 -3.51
CA GLN A 71 8.64 21.70 -2.47
C GLN A 71 7.26 21.29 -3.01
N THR A 72 7.11 21.12 -4.33
CA THR A 72 5.85 20.65 -4.92
C THR A 72 5.59 19.18 -4.58
N ARG A 73 4.30 18.83 -4.39
CA ARG A 73 3.85 17.45 -4.17
C ARG A 73 2.77 17.08 -5.20
N THR A 74 2.69 15.82 -5.56
CA THR A 74 1.62 15.32 -6.44
C THR A 74 0.30 15.19 -5.67
N PRO A 75 -0.87 15.24 -6.34
CA PRO A 75 -2.16 15.03 -5.67
C PRO A 75 -2.27 13.64 -5.02
N VAL A 76 -1.54 12.64 -5.52
CA VAL A 76 -1.48 11.29 -4.94
C VAL A 76 -0.74 11.29 -3.61
N GLU A 77 0.41 11.98 -3.55
CA GLU A 77 1.19 12.13 -2.32
C GLU A 77 0.43 12.94 -1.26
N GLU A 78 -0.19 14.06 -1.65
CA GLU A 78 -0.98 14.86 -0.70
C GLU A 78 -2.23 14.11 -0.22
N PHE A 79 -2.89 13.35 -1.09
CA PHE A 79 -3.99 12.49 -0.67
C PHE A 79 -3.52 11.47 0.40
N TRP A 80 -2.37 10.83 0.19
CA TRP A 80 -1.82 9.90 1.17
C TRP A 80 -1.45 10.58 2.50
N GLN A 81 -0.66 11.66 2.44
CA GLN A 81 -0.08 12.30 3.63
C GLN A 81 -1.12 13.10 4.43
N GLU A 82 -1.93 13.91 3.76
CA GLU A 82 -2.85 14.86 4.41
C GLU A 82 -4.24 14.25 4.61
N ARG A 83 -4.76 13.50 3.62
CA ARG A 83 -6.13 12.95 3.66
C ARG A 83 -6.22 11.53 4.23
N VAL A 84 -5.32 10.63 3.92
CA VAL A 84 -5.38 9.26 4.47
C VAL A 84 -4.76 9.24 5.86
N LEU A 85 -3.47 9.55 5.93
CA LEU A 85 -2.70 9.48 7.18
C LEU A 85 -3.04 10.63 8.15
N GLY A 86 -3.12 11.86 7.65
CA GLY A 86 -3.17 13.04 8.52
C GLY A 86 -1.86 13.17 9.31
N GLN A 87 -0.74 13.19 8.58
CA GLN A 87 0.61 13.10 9.13
C GLN A 87 0.89 14.21 10.16
N SER A 88 1.35 13.82 11.35
CA SER A 88 1.77 14.74 12.40
C SER A 88 3.19 15.27 12.19
N GLU A 89 3.60 16.29 12.95
CA GLU A 89 4.92 16.91 12.81
C GLU A 89 6.08 15.99 13.21
N GLY A 90 5.84 14.98 14.06
CA GLY A 90 6.86 14.03 14.48
C GLY A 90 6.35 12.95 15.43
N ILE A 91 7.21 12.00 15.78
CA ILE A 91 6.85 10.83 16.61
C ILE A 91 6.35 11.18 18.02
N THR A 92 6.76 12.35 18.54
CA THR A 92 6.35 12.85 19.86
C THR A 92 4.92 13.39 19.85
N ASP A 93 4.42 13.78 18.68
CA ASP A 93 3.05 14.23 18.50
C ASP A 93 2.28 13.15 17.73
N ILE A 94 1.47 12.38 18.45
CA ILE A 94 0.72 11.26 17.87
C ILE A 94 -0.44 11.78 17.00
N GLY A 95 -0.77 13.08 17.09
CA GLY A 95 -1.90 13.67 16.40
C GLY A 95 -3.24 13.14 16.88
N GLY A 96 -4.28 13.31 16.05
CA GLY A 96 -5.64 12.87 16.32
C GLY A 96 -5.99 11.53 15.66
N MET A 97 -7.05 10.87 16.16
CA MET A 97 -7.55 9.64 15.57
C MET A 97 -8.32 9.91 14.26
N ARG A 98 -7.97 9.20 13.19
CA ARG A 98 -8.70 9.23 11.91
C ARG A 98 -9.91 8.28 11.98
N TRP A 99 -11.08 8.84 12.24
CA TRP A 99 -12.30 8.05 12.48
C TRP A 99 -12.73 7.19 11.28
N GLU A 100 -12.49 7.66 10.05
CA GLU A 100 -12.81 6.86 8.86
C GLU A 100 -11.90 5.63 8.74
N LEU A 101 -10.63 5.75 9.11
CA LEU A 101 -9.72 4.60 9.18
C LEU A 101 -10.08 3.64 10.31
N LEU A 102 -10.50 4.16 11.47
CA LEU A 102 -11.03 3.33 12.56
C LEU A 102 -12.25 2.53 12.10
N ALA A 103 -13.17 3.17 11.37
CA ALA A 103 -14.34 2.48 10.80
C ALA A 103 -13.94 1.40 9.78
N CYS A 104 -12.95 1.69 8.92
CA CYS A 104 -12.41 0.70 7.98
C CYS A 104 -11.74 -0.47 8.71
N LEU A 105 -11.03 -0.21 9.81
CA LEU A 105 -10.41 -1.24 10.65
C LEU A 105 -11.47 -2.17 11.27
N VAL A 106 -12.52 -1.61 11.87
CA VAL A 106 -13.63 -2.38 12.44
C VAL A 106 -14.33 -3.20 11.34
N MET A 107 -14.53 -2.63 10.16
CA MET A 107 -15.10 -3.33 9.01
C MET A 107 -14.22 -4.53 8.58
N GLY A 108 -12.90 -4.34 8.51
CA GLY A 108 -11.94 -5.40 8.22
C GLY A 108 -12.00 -6.53 9.24
N TRP A 109 -12.05 -6.20 10.53
CA TRP A 109 -12.22 -7.19 11.62
C TRP A 109 -13.53 -7.95 11.51
N CYS A 110 -14.64 -7.28 11.22
CA CYS A 110 -15.92 -7.95 10.98
C CYS A 110 -15.83 -8.90 9.78
N MET A 111 -15.18 -8.51 8.68
CA MET A 111 -15.00 -9.36 7.50
C MET A 111 -14.19 -10.62 7.85
N VAL A 112 -13.05 -10.46 8.53
CA VAL A 112 -12.21 -11.59 8.97
C VAL A 112 -13.01 -12.51 9.90
N TYR A 113 -13.72 -11.95 10.88
CA TYR A 113 -14.57 -12.72 11.78
C TYR A 113 -15.63 -13.52 11.03
N LEU A 114 -16.32 -12.92 10.05
CA LEU A 114 -17.34 -13.61 9.24
C LEU A 114 -16.76 -14.75 8.39
N VAL A 115 -15.52 -14.62 7.90
CA VAL A 115 -14.83 -15.68 7.16
C VAL A 115 -14.47 -16.85 8.07
N ILE A 116 -14.05 -16.58 9.31
CA ILE A 116 -13.57 -17.59 10.25
C ILE A 116 -14.70 -18.23 11.06
N CYS A 117 -15.78 -17.49 11.38
CA CYS A 117 -16.82 -17.95 12.31
C CYS A 117 -17.57 -19.21 11.83
N ARG A 118 -17.59 -19.48 10.53
CA ARG A 118 -18.19 -20.70 9.95
C ARG A 118 -17.27 -21.92 9.96
N GLY A 119 -16.09 -21.79 10.58
CA GLY A 119 -15.10 -22.84 10.72
C GLY A 119 -14.19 -22.98 9.50
N ILE A 120 -12.98 -23.50 9.76
CA ILE A 120 -11.85 -23.59 8.81
C ILE A 120 -12.24 -24.32 7.51
N HIS A 121 -13.12 -25.32 7.59
CA HIS A 121 -13.56 -26.07 6.40
C HIS A 121 -14.39 -25.21 5.43
N GLN A 122 -15.24 -24.30 5.93
CA GLN A 122 -15.99 -23.37 5.07
C GLN A 122 -15.12 -22.19 4.63
N SER A 123 -14.21 -21.72 5.49
CA SER A 123 -13.21 -20.69 5.14
C SER A 123 -12.33 -21.13 3.95
N GLY A 124 -12.07 -22.44 3.82
CA GLY A 124 -11.37 -23.02 2.66
C GLY A 124 -11.98 -22.66 1.30
N LYS A 125 -13.30 -22.48 1.20
CA LYS A 125 -13.96 -22.04 -0.05
C LYS A 125 -13.66 -20.59 -0.37
N VAL A 126 -13.60 -19.73 0.65
CA VAL A 126 -13.24 -18.31 0.49
C VAL A 126 -11.79 -18.18 0.06
N ILE A 127 -10.91 -19.02 0.62
CA ILE A 127 -9.47 -19.05 0.30
C ILE A 127 -9.25 -19.30 -1.19
N TRP A 128 -10.01 -20.19 -1.83
CA TRP A 128 -9.92 -20.41 -3.28
C TRP A 128 -10.13 -19.12 -4.09
N PHE A 129 -11.12 -18.31 -3.71
CA PHE A 129 -11.34 -17.02 -4.35
C PHE A 129 -10.22 -16.04 -4.01
N THR A 130 -9.87 -15.86 -2.74
CA THR A 130 -8.86 -14.86 -2.32
C THR A 130 -7.45 -15.19 -2.79
N ALA A 131 -7.13 -16.46 -3.04
CA ALA A 131 -5.84 -16.87 -3.60
C ALA A 131 -5.77 -16.68 -5.12
N ILE A 132 -6.86 -16.94 -5.85
CA ILE A 132 -6.87 -16.84 -7.33
C ILE A 132 -7.07 -15.40 -7.80
N PHE A 133 -7.93 -14.64 -7.12
CA PHE A 133 -8.31 -13.29 -7.54
C PHE A 133 -7.11 -12.34 -7.76
N PRO A 134 -6.08 -12.29 -6.89
CA PRO A 134 -4.89 -11.46 -7.13
C PRO A 134 -4.19 -11.78 -8.46
N TYR A 135 -4.10 -13.05 -8.87
CA TYR A 135 -3.49 -13.41 -10.15
C TYR A 135 -4.28 -12.90 -11.34
N VAL A 136 -5.62 -12.93 -11.26
CA VAL A 136 -6.50 -12.36 -12.30
C VAL A 136 -6.27 -10.85 -12.41
N VAL A 137 -6.23 -10.13 -11.28
CA VAL A 137 -5.96 -8.69 -11.26
C VAL A 137 -4.56 -8.38 -11.80
N MET A 138 -3.54 -9.12 -11.38
CA MET A 138 -2.17 -8.97 -11.87
C MET A 138 -2.07 -9.20 -13.38
N LEU A 139 -2.81 -10.17 -13.93
CA LEU A 139 -2.87 -10.41 -15.37
C LEU A 139 -3.51 -9.23 -16.11
N ILE A 140 -4.62 -8.69 -15.60
CA ILE A 140 -5.28 -7.51 -16.19
C ILE A 140 -4.34 -6.30 -16.16
N LEU A 141 -3.69 -6.05 -15.02
CA LEU A 141 -2.73 -4.95 -14.86
C LEU A 141 -1.49 -5.15 -15.74
N LEU A 142 -1.02 -6.38 -15.93
CA LEU A 142 0.08 -6.70 -16.84
C LEU A 142 -0.29 -6.36 -18.28
N VAL A 143 -1.43 -6.87 -18.77
CA VAL A 143 -1.90 -6.57 -20.13
C VAL A 143 -2.05 -5.06 -20.30
N ARG A 144 -2.70 -4.38 -19.35
CA ARG A 144 -2.85 -2.92 -19.42
C ARG A 144 -1.51 -2.20 -19.42
N GLY A 145 -0.59 -2.58 -18.53
CA GLY A 145 0.76 -2.03 -18.42
C GLY A 145 1.55 -2.15 -19.72
N LEU A 146 1.49 -3.32 -20.37
CA LEU A 146 2.18 -3.57 -21.65
C LEU A 146 1.57 -2.80 -22.82
N THR A 147 0.28 -2.46 -22.77
CA THR A 147 -0.37 -1.62 -23.81
C THR A 147 -0.12 -0.12 -23.67
N LEU A 148 0.45 0.36 -22.56
CA LEU A 148 0.69 1.77 -22.33
C LEU A 148 1.95 2.26 -23.08
N PRO A 149 1.96 3.51 -23.59
CA PRO A 149 3.15 4.09 -24.17
C PRO A 149 4.28 4.19 -23.13
N GLY A 150 5.52 3.91 -23.53
CA GLY A 150 6.68 3.91 -22.63
C GLY A 150 6.88 2.61 -21.83
N ALA A 151 6.03 1.60 -21.99
CA ALA A 151 6.16 0.32 -21.28
C ALA A 151 7.52 -0.38 -21.52
N SER A 152 8.07 -0.26 -22.74
CA SER A 152 9.37 -0.85 -23.08
C SER A 152 10.53 -0.26 -22.27
N GLU A 153 10.50 1.04 -21.96
CA GLU A 153 11.55 1.69 -21.18
C GLU A 153 11.53 1.22 -19.73
N GLY A 154 10.34 1.13 -19.13
CA GLY A 154 10.16 0.59 -17.78
C GLY A 154 10.59 -0.89 -17.69
N LEU A 155 10.30 -1.69 -18.71
CA LEU A 155 10.71 -3.10 -18.76
C LEU A 155 12.23 -3.24 -18.91
N LEU A 156 12.87 -2.44 -19.75
CA LEU A 156 14.32 -2.42 -19.89
C LEU A 156 15.00 -2.02 -18.57
N TYR A 157 14.47 -1.02 -17.87
CA TYR A 157 14.98 -0.62 -16.56
C TYR A 157 14.91 -1.76 -15.52
N LEU A 158 13.85 -2.57 -15.56
CA LEU A 158 13.67 -3.70 -14.65
C LEU A 158 14.62 -4.88 -14.95
N VAL A 159 14.83 -5.18 -16.24
CA VAL A 159 15.48 -6.42 -16.67
C VAL A 159 16.99 -6.25 -16.92
N ILE A 160 17.48 -5.05 -17.26
CA ILE A 160 18.91 -4.82 -17.51
C ILE A 160 19.69 -4.90 -16.19
N PRO A 161 20.58 -5.89 -16.01
CA PRO A 161 21.33 -6.05 -14.77
C PRO A 161 22.49 -5.06 -14.69
N ARG A 162 22.73 -4.53 -13.48
CA ARG A 162 23.96 -3.80 -13.13
C ARG A 162 24.94 -4.74 -12.46
N TRP A 163 25.82 -5.37 -13.23
CA TRP A 163 26.74 -6.41 -12.74
C TRP A 163 27.71 -5.93 -11.66
N GLU A 164 28.10 -4.66 -11.69
CA GLU A 164 29.00 -4.05 -10.70
C GLU A 164 28.42 -4.10 -9.28
N GLU A 165 27.09 -4.01 -9.14
CA GLU A 165 26.40 -4.06 -7.84
C GLU A 165 26.54 -5.43 -7.17
N LEU A 166 26.64 -6.51 -7.96
CA LEU A 166 26.73 -7.88 -7.44
C LEU A 166 28.06 -8.18 -6.76
N LEU A 167 29.09 -7.35 -6.99
CA LEU A 167 30.37 -7.42 -6.28
C LEU A 167 30.24 -6.89 -4.85
N SER A 168 29.22 -6.08 -4.57
CA SER A 168 28.92 -5.59 -3.23
C SER A 168 28.08 -6.63 -2.46
N PRO A 169 28.18 -6.66 -1.12
CA PRO A 169 27.41 -7.61 -0.31
C PRO A 169 25.92 -7.26 -0.20
N VAL A 170 25.52 -6.01 -0.53
CA VAL A 170 24.17 -5.49 -0.25
C VAL A 170 23.09 -6.27 -1.01
N PRO A 171 23.17 -6.49 -2.34
CA PRO A 171 22.14 -7.25 -3.06
C PRO A 171 21.96 -8.69 -2.56
N TRP A 172 23.02 -9.31 -2.03
CA TRP A 172 22.97 -10.66 -1.48
C TRP A 172 22.25 -10.71 -0.13
N ILE A 173 22.51 -9.74 0.74
CA ILE A 173 21.81 -9.61 2.02
C ILE A 173 20.33 -9.31 1.78
N ASP A 174 20.02 -8.38 0.87
CA ASP A 174 18.64 -8.03 0.52
C ASP A 174 17.90 -9.23 -0.09
N GLY A 175 18.53 -9.94 -1.03
CA GLY A 175 17.97 -11.14 -1.65
C GLY A 175 17.71 -12.27 -0.65
N ALA A 176 18.66 -12.53 0.26
CA ALA A 176 18.47 -13.53 1.33
C ALA A 176 17.34 -13.14 2.28
N THR A 177 17.27 -11.85 2.65
CA THR A 177 16.22 -11.31 3.52
C THR A 177 14.84 -11.40 2.85
N GLN A 178 14.77 -11.10 1.56
CA GLN A 178 13.54 -11.20 0.78
C GLN A 178 13.02 -12.65 0.72
N ILE A 179 13.88 -13.62 0.40
CA ILE A 179 13.50 -15.04 0.38
C ILE A 179 13.07 -15.50 1.77
N PHE A 180 13.83 -15.12 2.81
CA PHE A 180 13.48 -15.46 4.19
C PHE A 180 12.07 -14.97 4.54
N PHE A 181 11.75 -13.70 4.36
CA PHE A 181 10.41 -13.19 4.70
C PHE A 181 9.30 -13.66 3.75
N ALA A 182 9.59 -13.97 2.49
CA ALA A 182 8.60 -14.49 1.56
C ALA A 182 8.10 -15.90 1.91
N TYR A 183 8.94 -16.72 2.55
CA TYR A 183 8.62 -18.13 2.87
C TYR A 183 8.52 -18.44 4.38
N SER A 184 8.96 -17.55 5.28
CA SER A 184 9.05 -17.83 6.73
C SER A 184 7.85 -17.39 7.56
N ILE A 185 6.67 -17.26 6.94
CA ILE A 185 5.37 -17.09 7.60
C ILE A 185 4.39 -18.08 6.99
#